data_AF-A0A9E5FC99-F1
#
_entry.id   AF-A0A9E5FC99-F1
#
_cell.length_a   1.000
_cell.length_b   1.000
_cell.length_c   1.000
_cell.angle_alpha   90.00
_cell.angle_beta   90.00
_cell.angle_gamma   90.00
#
_symmetry.space_group_name_H-M   'P 1'
#
loop_
_entity.id
_entity.type
_entity.pdbx_description
1 polymer ?
#
loop_
_entity_poly.entity_id
_entity_poly.type
_entity_poly.pdbx_seq_one_letter_code
_entity_poly.pdbx_strand_id
1 'polypeptide(L)'
;MMGMDPLGPASVALIASTSSALSGSWECVQSGTATGVKASLARCGLWFASWFYGIGCRVHRLAYMLGFKKTGSLPVPIISIGNLTAGGTGKTPMVALVAQRLRDEGASVTILSRGYGATAGNSNDEALVLSEICPDVPHLQGADRIALGQTAIDELGASVLVLDDGFQHHRIARDIDIVLIDATCPWGHGHLLPRGLLREPRSALKRANLIVLTRCDQIQPQALASLSDQVRRAAPGIPILESAHKPSGYRAQVTMTFCRQVGLKADPWQHFVVWGALKHSEKRWNTWERAFWNGGSSRIIIRTTATISDR
;
A
#
# COMPACT_ATOMS: atom_id res chain seq x y z
N MET A 1 -26.56 37.08 8.63
CA MET A 1 -26.00 36.08 9.56
C MET A 1 -27.06 35.00 9.79
N MET A 2 -27.03 33.91 9.03
CA MET A 2 -27.77 32.69 9.33
C MET A 2 -26.70 31.65 9.69
N GLY A 3 -26.69 31.23 10.96
CA GLY A 3 -25.81 30.17 11.44
C GLY A 3 -26.28 28.83 10.89
N MET A 4 -25.37 28.07 10.28
CA MET A 4 -25.55 26.64 10.07
C MET A 4 -25.23 25.95 11.40
N ASP A 5 -26.25 25.37 12.03
CA ASP A 5 -26.06 24.51 13.20
C ASP A 5 -25.21 23.28 12.81
N PRO A 6 -24.20 22.89 13.61
CA PRO A 6 -23.46 21.67 13.38
C PRO A 6 -24.37 20.45 13.59
N LEU A 7 -24.39 19.56 12.61
CA LEU A 7 -25.15 18.30 12.65
C LEU A 7 -24.85 17.54 13.95
N GLY A 8 -25.89 17.28 14.75
CA GLY A 8 -25.77 16.57 16.01
C GLY A 8 -25.23 15.13 15.87
N PRO A 9 -24.68 14.55 16.95
CA PRO A 9 -24.01 13.24 16.94
C PRO A 9 -24.91 12.08 16.44
N ALA A 10 -26.23 12.19 16.59
CA ALA A 10 -27.19 11.22 16.06
C ALA A 10 -27.27 11.22 14.52
N SER A 11 -27.15 12.38 13.87
CA SER A 11 -27.18 12.51 12.41
C SER A 11 -25.89 11.97 11.78
N VAL A 12 -24.75 12.14 12.45
CA VAL A 12 -23.46 11.58 12.04
C VAL A 12 -23.45 10.06 12.18
N ALA A 13 -24.02 9.52 13.27
CA ALA A 13 -24.16 8.08 13.48
C ALA A 13 -25.11 7.44 12.45
N LEU A 14 -26.22 8.10 12.11
CA LEU A 14 -27.14 7.63 11.08
C LEU A 14 -26.43 7.58 9.72
N ILE A 15 -25.78 8.65 9.29
CA ILE A 15 -25.03 8.72 8.01
C ILE A 15 -23.90 7.66 7.96
N ALA A 16 -23.19 7.43 9.06
CA ALA A 16 -22.16 6.39 9.15
C ALA A 16 -22.76 4.97 9.07
N SER A 17 -23.92 4.74 9.68
CA SER A 17 -24.65 3.47 9.60
C SER A 17 -25.22 3.20 8.21
N THR A 18 -25.74 4.22 7.51
CA THR A 18 -26.22 4.07 6.13
C THR A 18 -25.06 3.89 5.16
N SER A 19 -23.93 4.58 5.37
CA SER A 19 -22.72 4.42 4.56
C SER A 19 -22.08 3.03 4.71
N SER A 20 -22.05 2.48 5.93
CA SER A 20 -21.58 1.11 6.20
C SER A 20 -22.53 0.04 5.64
N ALA A 21 -23.85 0.24 5.73
CA ALA A 21 -24.84 -0.67 5.14
C ALA A 21 -24.81 -0.63 3.59
N LEU A 22 -24.64 0.55 2.99
CA LEU A 22 -24.53 0.72 1.54
C LEU A 22 -23.20 0.18 0.99
N SER A 23 -22.09 0.37 1.72
CA SER A 23 -20.80 -0.22 1.34
C SER A 23 -20.82 -1.75 1.43
N GLY A 24 -21.44 -2.34 2.45
CA GLY A 24 -21.64 -3.79 2.54
C GLY A 24 -22.47 -4.37 1.39
N SER A 25 -23.56 -3.70 0.99
CA SER A 25 -24.37 -4.08 -0.16
C SER A 25 -23.59 -3.99 -1.48
N TRP A 26 -22.78 -2.95 -1.65
CA TRP A 26 -21.97 -2.75 -2.86
C TRP A 26 -20.81 -3.75 -2.97
N GLU A 27 -20.14 -4.05 -1.86
CA GLU A 27 -19.10 -5.07 -1.80
C GLU A 27 -19.67 -6.45 -2.13
N CYS A 28 -20.91 -6.76 -1.76
CA CYS A 28 -21.58 -8.00 -2.15
C CYS A 28 -21.86 -8.08 -3.67
N VAL A 29 -22.17 -6.94 -4.31
CA VAL A 29 -22.32 -6.87 -5.77
C VAL A 29 -20.98 -7.05 -6.48
N GLN A 30 -19.90 -6.41 -5.99
CA GLN A 30 -18.55 -6.53 -6.55
C GLN A 30 -17.91 -7.90 -6.31
N SER A 31 -18.06 -8.48 -5.13
CA SER A 31 -17.56 -9.82 -4.83
C SER A 31 -18.34 -10.92 -5.55
N GLY A 32 -19.57 -10.63 -5.99
CA GLY A 32 -20.44 -11.58 -6.68
C GLY A 32 -21.32 -12.40 -5.73
N THR A 33 -21.26 -12.16 -4.42
CA THR A 33 -22.05 -12.87 -3.41
C THR A 33 -23.53 -12.48 -3.44
N ALA A 34 -23.87 -11.27 -3.92
CA ALA A 34 -25.26 -10.84 -4.10
C ALA A 34 -25.95 -11.64 -5.22
N THR A 35 -27.03 -12.34 -4.90
CA THR A 35 -27.83 -13.12 -5.87
C THR A 35 -29.05 -12.34 -6.36
N GLY A 36 -29.61 -12.74 -7.50
CA GLY A 36 -30.81 -12.14 -8.09
C GLY A 36 -30.60 -11.32 -9.37
N VAL A 37 -31.71 -11.00 -10.03
CA VAL A 37 -31.72 -10.35 -11.35
C VAL A 37 -31.14 -8.94 -11.30
N LYS A 38 -31.51 -8.14 -10.28
CA LYS A 38 -31.01 -6.76 -10.10
C LYS A 38 -29.50 -6.73 -9.89
N ALA A 39 -28.96 -7.62 -9.04
CA ALA A 39 -27.53 -7.73 -8.80
C ALA A 39 -26.77 -8.17 -10.07
N SER A 40 -27.37 -9.05 -10.88
CA SER A 40 -26.78 -9.52 -12.13
C SER A 40 -26.75 -8.43 -13.20
N LEU A 41 -27.83 -7.67 -13.37
CA LEU A 41 -27.87 -6.51 -14.25
C LEU A 41 -26.87 -5.42 -13.83
N ALA A 42 -26.77 -5.14 -12.53
CA ALA A 42 -25.78 -4.21 -11.99
C ALA A 42 -24.34 -4.66 -12.29
N ARG A 43 -24.04 -5.96 -12.10
CA ARG A 43 -22.73 -6.52 -12.47
C ARG A 43 -22.44 -6.44 -13.95
N CYS A 44 -23.42 -6.68 -14.83
CA CYS A 44 -23.25 -6.51 -16.27
C CYS A 44 -22.91 -5.06 -16.63
N GLY A 45 -23.63 -4.09 -16.06
CA GLY A 45 -23.35 -2.67 -16.24
C GLY A 45 -21.95 -2.28 -15.74
N LEU A 46 -21.56 -2.74 -14.55
CA LEU A 46 -20.22 -2.51 -14.00
C LEU A 46 -19.12 -3.18 -14.83
N TRP A 47 -19.37 -4.39 -15.33
CA TRP A 47 -18.42 -5.09 -16.20
C TRP A 47 -18.17 -4.30 -17.48
N PHE A 48 -19.23 -3.77 -18.09
CA PHE A 48 -19.14 -2.91 -19.27
C PHE A 48 -18.37 -1.61 -18.97
N ALA A 49 -18.66 -0.96 -17.84
CA ALA A 49 -17.90 0.21 -17.39
C ALA A 49 -16.40 -0.11 -17.16
N SER A 50 -16.09 -1.30 -16.66
CA SER A 50 -14.71 -1.74 -16.40
C SER A 50 -13.91 -1.96 -17.68
N TRP A 51 -14.58 -2.29 -18.78
CA TRP A 51 -13.96 -2.37 -20.08
C TRP A 51 -13.46 -1.00 -20.56
N PHE A 52 -14.30 0.04 -20.44
CA PHE A 52 -13.89 1.43 -20.76
C PHE A 52 -12.79 1.93 -19.83
N TYR A 53 -12.89 1.66 -18.52
CA TYR A 53 -11.83 1.98 -17.57
C TYR A 53 -10.52 1.32 -17.99
N GLY A 54 -10.54 0.04 -18.36
CA GLY A 54 -9.38 -0.69 -18.86
C GLY A 54 -8.79 -0.10 -20.14
N ILE A 55 -9.61 0.39 -21.07
CA ILE A 55 -9.15 1.15 -22.24
C ILE A 55 -8.45 2.43 -21.80
N GLY A 56 -9.06 3.19 -20.89
CA GLY A 56 -8.47 4.41 -20.33
C GLY A 56 -7.08 4.15 -19.71
N CYS A 57 -6.94 3.11 -18.89
CA CYS A 57 -5.65 2.70 -18.31
C CYS A 57 -4.62 2.34 -19.39
N ARG A 58 -5.01 1.60 -20.44
CA ARG A 58 -4.12 1.22 -21.54
C ARG A 58 -3.66 2.44 -22.34
N VAL A 59 -4.58 3.33 -22.71
CA VAL A 59 -4.27 4.56 -23.44
C VAL A 59 -3.36 5.46 -22.60
N HIS A 60 -3.68 5.63 -21.31
CA HIS A 60 -2.87 6.40 -20.39
C HIS A 60 -1.44 5.86 -20.31
N ARG A 61 -1.28 4.54 -20.14
CA ARG A 61 0.03 3.89 -20.14
C ARG A 61 0.76 4.03 -21.46
N LEU A 62 0.06 3.82 -22.58
CA LEU A 62 0.63 3.94 -23.92
C LEU A 62 1.16 5.35 -24.17
N ALA A 63 0.45 6.38 -23.69
CA ALA A 63 0.91 7.76 -23.79
C ALA A 63 2.26 8.01 -23.09
N TYR A 64 2.54 7.35 -21.96
CA TYR A 64 3.87 7.41 -21.32
C TYR A 64 4.90 6.55 -22.06
N MET A 65 4.53 5.36 -22.52
CA MET A 65 5.44 4.46 -23.24
C MET A 65 5.91 5.04 -24.58
N LEU A 66 5.03 5.74 -25.29
CA LEU A 66 5.33 6.40 -26.57
C LEU A 66 5.93 7.80 -26.38
N GLY A 67 6.10 8.28 -25.14
CA GLY A 67 6.68 9.60 -24.86
C GLY A 67 5.74 10.80 -25.06
N PHE A 68 4.46 10.59 -25.38
CA PHE A 68 3.47 11.68 -25.45
C PHE A 68 3.28 12.38 -24.10
N LYS A 69 3.45 11.66 -22.99
CA LYS A 69 3.51 12.23 -21.64
C LYS A 69 4.92 12.13 -21.10
N LYS A 70 5.40 13.23 -20.52
CA LYS A 70 6.75 13.31 -19.94
C LYS A 70 6.83 12.51 -18.64
N THR A 71 7.87 11.69 -18.55
CA THR A 71 8.30 11.04 -17.31
C THR A 71 9.48 11.84 -16.76
N GLY A 72 9.37 12.33 -15.53
CA GLY A 72 10.47 12.99 -14.84
C GLY A 72 11.36 11.98 -14.13
N SER A 73 12.66 12.21 -14.16
CA SER A 73 13.68 11.47 -13.40
C SER A 73 14.29 12.40 -12.35
N LEU A 74 14.72 11.83 -11.23
CA LEU A 74 15.50 12.52 -10.21
C LEU A 74 16.90 11.90 -10.14
N PRO A 75 17.91 12.64 -9.63
CA PRO A 75 19.29 12.18 -9.62
C PRO A 75 19.59 11.08 -8.58
N VAL A 76 18.61 10.70 -7.76
CA VAL A 76 18.74 9.68 -6.71
C VAL A 76 17.85 8.48 -6.99
N PRO A 77 18.20 7.27 -6.51
CA PRO A 77 17.38 6.09 -6.68
C PRO A 77 15.98 6.24 -6.07
N ILE A 78 14.97 5.73 -6.78
CA ILE A 78 13.57 5.76 -6.37
C ILE A 78 13.01 4.35 -6.28
N ILE A 79 12.57 3.96 -5.09
CA ILE A 79 11.90 2.70 -4.80
C ILE A 79 10.41 2.97 -4.63
N SER A 80 9.58 2.34 -5.45
CA SER A 80 8.13 2.41 -5.35
C SER A 80 7.58 1.19 -4.65
N ILE A 81 6.70 1.43 -3.69
CA ILE A 81 5.91 0.42 -3.03
C ILE A 81 4.46 0.70 -3.39
N GLY A 82 3.84 -0.24 -4.10
CA GLY A 82 2.47 -0.08 -4.54
C GLY A 82 1.74 -1.39 -4.60
N ASN A 83 0.53 -1.34 -5.15
CA ASN A 83 -0.32 -2.51 -5.28
C ASN A 83 -1.07 -2.48 -6.63
N LEU A 84 -1.75 -3.58 -6.93
CA LEU A 84 -2.57 -3.69 -8.13
C LEU A 84 -4.07 -3.45 -7.85
N THR A 85 -4.50 -3.49 -6.58
CA THR A 85 -5.91 -3.40 -6.18
C THR A 85 -6.21 -2.15 -5.37
N ALA A 86 -7.42 -1.61 -5.47
CA ALA A 86 -7.94 -0.60 -4.58
C ALA A 86 -8.36 -1.28 -3.27
N GLY A 87 -7.53 -1.15 -2.24
CA GLY A 87 -7.79 -1.74 -0.92
C GLY A 87 -6.54 -1.76 -0.03
N GLY A 88 -6.76 -2.05 1.26
CA GLY A 88 -5.70 -2.34 2.20
C GLY A 88 -4.91 -3.54 1.70
N THR A 89 -3.60 -3.40 1.53
CA THR A 89 -2.71 -4.43 0.95
C THR A 89 -1.44 -4.61 1.79
N GLY A 90 -1.38 -3.94 2.96
CA GLY A 90 -0.18 -3.90 3.79
C GLY A 90 0.91 -2.96 3.29
N LYS A 91 0.55 -1.90 2.53
CA LYS A 91 1.51 -0.90 2.00
C LYS A 91 2.26 -0.18 3.12
N THR A 92 1.55 0.43 4.06
CA THR A 92 2.15 1.24 5.12
C THR A 92 3.22 0.48 5.92
N PRO A 93 2.97 -0.75 6.40
CA PRO A 93 4.02 -1.53 7.06
C PRO A 93 5.21 -1.89 6.16
N MET A 94 4.99 -2.12 4.86
CA MET A 94 6.08 -2.38 3.90
C MET A 94 6.91 -1.11 3.63
N VAL A 95 6.26 0.04 3.48
CA VAL A 95 6.93 1.34 3.32
C VAL A 95 7.85 1.61 4.50
N ALA A 96 7.33 1.44 5.72
CA ALA A 96 8.11 1.58 6.93
C ALA A 96 9.30 0.61 6.97
N LEU A 97 9.07 -0.68 6.67
CA LEU A 97 10.11 -1.71 6.67
C LEU A 97 11.26 -1.35 5.71
N VAL A 98 10.94 -0.99 4.47
CA VAL A 98 11.95 -0.65 3.45
C VAL A 98 12.70 0.63 3.84
N ALA A 99 11.98 1.66 4.29
CA ALA A 99 12.60 2.92 4.68
C ALA A 99 13.54 2.78 5.88
N GLN A 100 13.12 2.04 6.92
CA GLN A 100 13.97 1.76 8.08
C GLN A 100 15.20 0.94 7.69
N ARG A 101 15.03 -0.08 6.85
CA ARG A 101 16.16 -0.92 6.44
C ARG A 101 17.22 -0.14 5.68
N LEU A 102 16.82 0.73 4.76
CA LEU A 102 17.74 1.60 4.03
C LEU A 102 18.45 2.59 4.96
N ARG A 103 17.73 3.16 5.92
CA ARG A 103 18.31 4.02 6.95
C ARG A 103 19.33 3.27 7.81
N ASP A 104 19.01 2.05 8.23
CA ASP A 104 19.91 1.21 9.04
C ASP A 104 21.19 0.82 8.27
N GLU A 105 21.12 0.82 6.94
CA GLU A 105 22.28 0.68 6.04
C GLU A 105 23.02 2.00 5.79
N GLY A 106 22.61 3.09 6.44
CA GLY A 106 23.25 4.40 6.39
C GLY A 106 22.75 5.33 5.29
N ALA A 107 21.69 4.98 4.56
CA ALA A 107 21.13 5.86 3.55
C ALA A 107 20.31 7.00 4.18
N SER A 108 20.41 8.20 3.60
CA SER A 108 19.46 9.28 3.86
C SER A 108 18.19 9.02 3.04
N VAL A 109 17.10 8.63 3.70
CA VAL A 109 15.85 8.18 3.07
C VAL A 109 14.77 9.22 3.28
N THR A 110 13.97 9.50 2.24
CA THR A 110 12.73 10.29 2.38
C THR A 110 11.55 9.55 1.76
N ILE A 111 10.44 9.48 2.49
CA ILE A 111 9.18 8.88 2.01
C ILE A 111 8.34 9.95 1.31
N LEU A 112 7.79 9.63 0.14
CA LEU A 112 6.87 10.49 -0.61
C LEU A 112 5.50 9.83 -0.75
N SER A 113 4.44 10.45 -0.21
CA SER A 113 3.06 9.94 -0.33
C SER A 113 2.06 11.00 -0.82
N ARG A 114 0.82 10.57 -1.14
CA ARG A 114 -0.15 11.43 -1.86
C ARG A 114 -0.91 12.35 -0.92
N GLY A 115 -1.04 11.96 0.35
CA GLY A 115 -1.94 12.59 1.29
C GLY A 115 -3.38 12.05 1.19
N TYR A 116 -3.58 10.73 1.14
CA TYR A 116 -4.94 10.15 1.08
C TYR A 116 -5.64 10.31 2.43
N GLY A 117 -6.78 11.00 2.46
CA GLY A 117 -7.56 11.19 3.70
C GLY A 117 -7.57 12.62 4.27
N ALA A 118 -6.98 13.59 3.57
CA ALA A 118 -7.12 15.02 3.89
C ALA A 118 -8.54 15.54 3.56
N THR A 119 -9.57 15.00 4.20
CA THR A 119 -10.82 15.73 4.40
C THR A 119 -10.54 16.84 5.40
N ALA A 120 -10.86 18.07 5.00
CA ALA A 120 -10.60 19.31 5.72
C ALA A 120 -10.76 19.18 7.25
N GLY A 121 -9.64 19.20 7.97
CA GLY A 121 -9.60 19.36 9.43
C GLY A 121 -8.99 18.21 10.24
N ASN A 122 -8.84 17.01 9.69
CA ASN A 122 -8.15 15.91 10.40
C ASN A 122 -6.76 15.68 9.82
N SER A 123 -5.77 15.65 10.71
CA SER A 123 -4.41 15.23 10.39
C SER A 123 -4.44 13.88 9.65
N ASN A 124 -3.60 13.75 8.63
CA ASN A 124 -3.63 12.61 7.74
C ASN A 124 -3.20 11.31 8.46
N ASP A 125 -4.17 10.43 8.79
CA ASP A 125 -3.96 9.20 9.56
C ASP A 125 -2.83 8.33 9.00
N GLU A 126 -2.69 8.22 7.67
CA GLU A 126 -1.63 7.42 7.04
C GLU A 126 -0.23 7.99 7.30
N ALA A 127 -0.10 9.30 7.30
CA ALA A 127 1.16 9.97 7.55
C ALA A 127 1.54 9.95 9.02
N LEU A 128 0.57 10.13 9.91
CA LEU A 128 0.79 9.97 11.35
C LEU A 128 1.31 8.58 11.65
N VAL A 129 0.70 7.53 11.09
CA VAL A 129 1.17 6.15 11.26
C VAL A 129 2.62 5.97 10.79
N LEU A 130 2.98 6.48 9.62
CA LEU A 130 4.38 6.39 9.14
C LEU A 130 5.35 7.19 10.00
N SER A 131 4.95 8.39 10.44
CA SER A 131 5.74 9.24 11.34
C SER A 131 5.97 8.56 12.69
N GLU A 132 4.97 7.84 13.19
CA GLU A 132 5.07 7.09 14.45
C GLU A 132 5.95 5.85 14.32
N ILE A 133 5.87 5.13 13.19
CA ILE A 133 6.69 3.93 12.97
C ILE A 133 8.13 4.30 12.65
N CYS A 134 8.36 5.39 11.91
CA CYS A 134 9.66 5.83 11.42
C CYS A 134 9.91 7.32 11.71
N PRO A 135 10.02 7.74 12.98
CA PRO A 135 10.15 9.16 13.34
C PRO A 135 11.41 9.82 12.75
N ASP A 136 12.46 9.04 12.50
CA ASP A 136 13.74 9.52 11.97
C ASP A 136 13.79 9.58 10.44
N VAL A 137 12.70 9.20 9.74
CA VAL A 137 12.62 9.23 8.28
C VAL A 137 11.66 10.33 7.84
N PRO A 138 12.13 11.40 7.18
CA PRO A 138 11.26 12.45 6.69
C PRO A 138 10.15 11.91 5.76
N HIS A 139 8.95 12.45 5.92
CA HIS A 139 7.78 12.11 5.11
C HIS A 139 7.18 13.36 4.47
N LEU A 140 7.24 13.43 3.13
CA LEU A 140 6.65 14.51 2.35
C LEU A 140 5.36 14.06 1.66
N GLN A 141 4.38 14.97 1.61
CA GLN A 141 3.06 14.73 1.02
C GLN A 141 2.69 15.79 0.00
N GLY A 142 2.02 15.36 -1.06
CA GLY A 142 1.53 16.26 -2.11
C GLY A 142 1.42 15.57 -3.45
N ALA A 143 0.63 16.13 -4.37
CA ALA A 143 0.29 15.47 -5.63
C ALA A 143 1.48 15.36 -6.62
N ASP A 144 2.37 16.35 -6.65
CA ASP A 144 3.52 16.37 -7.56
C ASP A 144 4.75 15.70 -6.93
N ARG A 145 4.95 14.41 -7.27
CA ARG A 145 6.05 13.60 -6.74
C ARG A 145 7.43 14.06 -7.18
N ILE A 146 7.53 14.70 -8.34
CA ILE A 146 8.82 15.18 -8.85
C ILE A 146 9.26 16.38 -8.02
N ALA A 147 8.34 17.34 -7.81
CA ALA A 147 8.62 18.52 -6.98
C ALA A 147 8.99 18.12 -5.55
N LEU A 148 8.21 17.24 -4.92
CA LEU A 148 8.53 16.75 -3.57
C LEU A 148 9.86 16.00 -3.50
N GLY A 149 10.18 15.20 -4.52
CA GLY A 149 11.45 14.50 -4.58
C GLY A 149 12.63 15.45 -4.75
N GLN A 150 12.46 16.53 -5.51
CA GLN A 150 13.48 17.58 -5.62
C GLN A 150 13.70 18.28 -4.26
N THR A 151 12.62 18.68 -3.59
CA THR A 151 12.68 19.23 -2.22
C THR A 151 13.37 18.26 -1.24
N ALA A 152 13.06 16.97 -1.31
CA ALA A 152 13.70 15.97 -0.46
C ALA A 152 15.22 15.90 -0.70
N ILE A 153 15.69 16.05 -1.93
CA ILE A 153 17.10 16.00 -2.27
C ILE A 153 17.79 17.30 -1.83
N ASP A 154 17.23 18.45 -2.20
CA ASP A 154 17.87 19.74 -2.02
C ASP A 154 17.85 20.22 -0.56
N GLU A 155 16.73 20.00 0.15
CA GLU A 155 16.53 20.52 1.51
C GLU A 155 16.81 19.47 2.60
N LEU A 156 16.54 18.19 2.33
CA LEU A 156 16.68 17.11 3.31
C LEU A 156 17.90 16.21 3.06
N GLY A 157 18.65 16.46 1.97
CA GLY A 157 19.81 15.65 1.61
C GLY A 157 19.47 14.20 1.35
N ALA A 158 18.27 13.91 0.82
CA ALA A 158 17.84 12.55 0.54
C ALA A 158 18.74 11.90 -0.52
N SER A 159 19.29 10.75 -0.17
CA SER A 159 20.11 9.91 -1.06
C SER A 159 19.30 8.80 -1.75
N VAL A 160 18.09 8.52 -1.25
CA VAL A 160 17.13 7.55 -1.81
C VAL A 160 15.70 7.97 -1.46
N LEU A 161 14.77 7.76 -2.40
CA LEU A 161 13.35 8.11 -2.23
C LEU A 161 12.50 6.85 -2.19
N VAL A 162 11.54 6.79 -1.27
CA VAL A 162 10.54 5.71 -1.18
C VAL A 162 9.15 6.27 -1.52
N LEU A 163 8.55 5.81 -2.60
CA LEU A 163 7.20 6.21 -3.00
C LEU A 163 6.16 5.28 -2.38
N ASP A 164 5.24 5.86 -1.61
CA ASP A 164 4.02 5.17 -1.18
C ASP A 164 2.93 5.31 -2.25
N ASP A 165 2.39 4.16 -2.66
CA ASP A 165 1.41 3.97 -3.74
C ASP A 165 1.92 4.46 -5.11
N GLY A 166 3.19 4.18 -5.40
CA GLY A 166 3.90 4.67 -6.58
C GLY A 166 3.68 3.87 -7.88
N PHE A 167 3.07 2.69 -7.82
CA PHE A 167 3.04 1.74 -8.95
C PHE A 167 2.25 2.25 -10.16
N GLN A 168 1.19 3.03 -9.93
CA GLN A 168 0.41 3.71 -10.98
C GLN A 168 0.98 5.09 -11.37
N HIS A 169 2.00 5.59 -10.67
CA HIS A 169 2.47 6.98 -10.82
C HIS A 169 3.44 7.13 -12.01
N HIS A 170 2.97 6.91 -13.24
CA HIS A 170 3.81 6.89 -14.44
C HIS A 170 4.62 8.17 -14.73
N ARG A 171 4.25 9.30 -14.11
CA ARG A 171 4.94 10.58 -14.29
C ARG A 171 6.35 10.61 -13.68
N ILE A 172 6.65 9.75 -12.70
CA ILE A 172 7.99 9.64 -12.11
C ILE A 172 8.65 8.33 -12.53
N ALA A 173 9.90 8.40 -12.98
CA ALA A 173 10.73 7.23 -13.22
C ALA A 173 11.06 6.55 -11.89
N ARG A 174 11.13 5.23 -11.89
CA ARG A 174 11.42 4.42 -10.70
C ARG A 174 12.46 3.39 -11.08
N ASP A 175 13.41 3.15 -10.17
CA ASP A 175 14.45 2.15 -10.36
C ASP A 175 13.97 0.77 -9.91
N ILE A 176 13.20 0.73 -8.82
CA ILE A 176 12.63 -0.50 -8.26
C ILE A 176 11.13 -0.32 -8.03
N ASP A 177 10.33 -1.21 -8.60
CA ASP A 177 8.90 -1.37 -8.30
C ASP A 177 8.67 -2.63 -7.45
N ILE A 178 8.32 -2.44 -6.17
CA ILE A 178 7.85 -3.48 -5.25
C ILE A 178 6.32 -3.47 -5.25
N VAL A 179 5.71 -4.60 -5.62
CA VAL A 179 4.25 -4.71 -5.73
C VAL A 179 3.68 -5.67 -4.70
N LEU A 180 2.74 -5.18 -3.90
CA LEU A 180 2.01 -5.95 -2.92
C LEU A 180 0.75 -6.58 -3.51
N ILE A 181 0.53 -7.85 -3.19
CA ILE A 181 -0.69 -8.61 -3.49
C ILE A 181 -1.23 -9.16 -2.16
N ASP A 182 -2.42 -8.74 -1.78
CA ASP A 182 -3.12 -9.29 -0.62
C ASP A 182 -3.59 -10.73 -0.91
N ALA A 183 -3.10 -11.68 -0.13
CA ALA A 183 -3.40 -13.10 -0.30
C ALA A 183 -4.85 -13.46 0.08
N THR A 184 -5.53 -12.63 0.88
CA THR A 184 -6.92 -12.86 1.32
C THR A 184 -7.95 -12.42 0.29
N CYS A 185 -7.65 -11.39 -0.50
CA CYS A 185 -8.46 -10.93 -1.62
C CYS A 185 -7.59 -10.72 -2.87
N PRO A 186 -6.98 -11.80 -3.39
CA PRO A 186 -6.09 -11.68 -4.53
C PRO A 186 -6.91 -11.26 -5.74
N TRP A 187 -6.34 -10.36 -6.53
CA TRP A 187 -6.96 -9.83 -7.74
C TRP A 187 -8.28 -9.06 -7.56
N GLY A 188 -8.68 -8.71 -6.33
CA GLY A 188 -9.80 -7.78 -6.11
C GLY A 188 -11.08 -8.19 -6.84
N HIS A 189 -11.53 -9.43 -6.66
CA HIS A 189 -12.69 -10.01 -7.35
C HIS A 189 -12.50 -10.23 -8.88
N GLY A 190 -11.27 -10.18 -9.38
CA GLY A 190 -10.91 -10.63 -10.73
C GLY A 190 -11.19 -9.64 -11.86
N HIS A 191 -11.73 -8.47 -11.57
CA HIS A 191 -12.09 -7.45 -12.56
C HIS A 191 -11.43 -6.10 -12.26
N LEU A 192 -11.26 -5.30 -13.31
CA LEU A 192 -10.87 -3.90 -13.17
C LEU A 192 -11.97 -3.10 -12.47
N LEU A 193 -11.60 -1.95 -11.93
CA LEU A 193 -12.55 -0.94 -11.49
C LEU A 193 -13.48 -0.54 -12.66
N PRO A 194 -14.77 -0.28 -12.39
CA PRO A 194 -15.47 -0.36 -11.10
C PRO A 194 -16.07 -1.74 -10.76
N ARG A 195 -15.93 -2.78 -11.60
CA ARG A 195 -16.53 -4.11 -11.35
C ARG A 195 -15.82 -4.88 -10.24
N GLY A 196 -14.51 -4.78 -10.19
CA GLY A 196 -13.68 -5.32 -9.12
C GLY A 196 -12.73 -4.24 -8.63
N LEU A 197 -11.72 -4.65 -7.86
CA LEU A 197 -10.80 -3.72 -7.23
C LEU A 197 -9.51 -3.52 -8.03
N LEU A 198 -9.27 -4.20 -9.15
CA LEU A 198 -8.03 -4.02 -9.90
C LEU A 198 -7.95 -2.60 -10.50
N ARG A 199 -6.89 -1.87 -10.18
CA ARG A 199 -6.56 -0.56 -10.75
C ARG A 199 -5.90 -0.70 -12.13
N GLU A 200 -5.20 -1.81 -12.34
CA GLU A 200 -4.52 -2.15 -13.57
C GLU A 200 -4.67 -3.65 -13.87
N PRO A 201 -4.55 -4.08 -15.15
CA PRO A 201 -4.63 -5.50 -15.48
C PRO A 201 -3.46 -6.28 -14.87
N ARG A 202 -3.65 -7.59 -14.65
CA ARG A 202 -2.61 -8.48 -14.09
C ARG A 202 -1.29 -8.45 -14.86
N SER A 203 -1.33 -8.18 -16.15
CA SER A 203 -0.14 -8.02 -17.00
C SER A 203 0.73 -6.81 -16.62
N ALA A 204 0.23 -5.86 -15.84
CA ALA A 204 1.02 -4.77 -15.29
C ALA A 204 2.09 -5.26 -14.31
N LEU A 205 1.89 -6.42 -13.66
CA LEU A 205 2.89 -7.03 -12.76
C LEU A 205 4.24 -7.30 -13.44
N LYS A 206 4.28 -7.40 -14.77
CA LYS A 206 5.53 -7.52 -15.54
C LYS A 206 6.46 -6.31 -15.36
N ARG A 207 5.97 -5.18 -14.82
CA ARG A 207 6.76 -4.00 -14.47
C ARG A 207 7.44 -4.12 -13.11
N ALA A 208 6.97 -5.02 -12.25
CA ALA A 208 7.52 -5.17 -10.91
C ALA A 208 8.95 -5.75 -10.98
N ASN A 209 9.80 -5.31 -10.06
CA ASN A 209 11.10 -5.91 -9.78
C ASN A 209 10.98 -6.97 -8.68
N LEU A 210 9.99 -6.81 -7.80
CA LEU A 210 9.70 -7.71 -6.69
C LEU A 210 8.19 -7.74 -6.42
N ILE A 211 7.66 -8.93 -6.17
CA ILE A 211 6.28 -9.11 -5.74
C ILE A 211 6.27 -9.64 -4.31
N VAL A 212 5.46 -9.03 -3.43
CA VAL A 212 5.27 -9.52 -2.07
C VAL A 212 3.81 -9.90 -1.87
N LEU A 213 3.58 -11.15 -1.51
CA LEU A 213 2.28 -11.67 -1.09
C LEU A 213 2.07 -11.32 0.38
N THR A 214 1.07 -10.51 0.70
CA THR A 214 0.79 -10.09 2.08
C THR A 214 -0.33 -10.91 2.70
N ARG A 215 -0.34 -11.02 4.04
CA ARG A 215 -1.32 -11.83 4.81
C ARG A 215 -1.35 -13.31 4.41
N CYS A 216 -0.17 -13.87 4.10
CA CYS A 216 -0.06 -15.28 3.74
C CYS A 216 -0.47 -16.22 4.88
N ASP A 217 -0.39 -15.76 6.12
CA ASP A 217 -0.79 -16.45 7.34
C ASP A 217 -2.31 -16.53 7.55
N GLN A 218 -3.10 -15.81 6.76
CA GLN A 218 -4.57 -15.76 6.86
C GLN A 218 -5.28 -16.65 5.85
N ILE A 219 -4.53 -17.40 5.03
CA ILE A 219 -5.08 -18.31 4.02
C ILE A 219 -4.50 -19.71 4.14
N GLN A 220 -5.22 -20.70 3.60
CA GLN A 220 -4.76 -22.08 3.59
C GLN A 220 -3.52 -22.25 2.69
N PRO A 221 -2.57 -23.13 3.05
CA PRO A 221 -1.35 -23.36 2.26
C PRO A 221 -1.61 -23.71 0.79
N GLN A 222 -2.66 -24.47 0.50
CA GLN A 222 -3.05 -24.85 -0.86
C GLN A 222 -3.51 -23.64 -1.68
N ALA A 223 -4.25 -22.72 -1.05
CA ALA A 223 -4.67 -21.48 -1.68
C ALA A 223 -3.46 -20.56 -1.95
N LEU A 224 -2.50 -20.49 -1.03
CA LEU A 224 -1.26 -19.73 -1.19
C LEU A 224 -0.38 -20.27 -2.33
N ALA A 225 -0.26 -21.59 -2.45
CA ALA A 225 0.45 -22.23 -3.56
C ALA A 225 -0.22 -21.90 -4.91
N SER A 226 -1.54 -22.02 -4.99
CA SER A 226 -2.31 -21.65 -6.19
C SER A 226 -2.16 -20.17 -6.55
N LEU A 227 -2.17 -19.28 -5.55
CA LEU A 227 -1.92 -17.85 -5.76
C LEU A 227 -0.51 -17.61 -6.30
N SER A 228 0.49 -18.25 -5.73
CA SER A 228 1.88 -18.15 -6.18
C SER A 228 2.03 -18.56 -7.64
N ASP A 229 1.38 -19.66 -8.06
CA ASP A 229 1.38 -20.11 -9.46
C ASP A 229 0.66 -19.14 -10.40
N GLN A 230 -0.43 -18.51 -9.94
CA GLN A 230 -1.11 -17.45 -10.71
C GLN A 230 -0.21 -16.23 -10.90
N VAL A 231 0.52 -15.82 -9.87
CA VAL A 231 1.46 -14.69 -9.92
C VAL A 231 2.64 -15.01 -10.84
N ARG A 232 3.23 -16.21 -10.74
CA ARG A 232 4.30 -16.67 -11.64
C ARG A 232 3.88 -16.66 -13.11
N ARG A 233 2.64 -17.05 -13.41
CA ARG A 233 2.08 -16.96 -14.77
C ARG A 233 1.86 -15.52 -15.23
N ALA A 234 1.44 -14.64 -14.34
CA ALA A 234 1.20 -13.23 -14.66
C ALA A 234 2.50 -12.43 -14.88
N ALA A 235 3.55 -12.74 -14.10
CA ALA A 235 4.85 -12.10 -14.15
C ALA A 235 6.01 -13.13 -14.10
N PRO A 236 6.26 -13.84 -15.21
CA PRO A 236 7.33 -14.84 -15.26
C PRO A 236 8.70 -14.23 -14.98
N GLY A 237 9.49 -14.89 -14.11
CA GLY A 237 10.85 -14.47 -13.77
C GLY A 237 10.96 -13.32 -12.76
N ILE A 238 9.84 -12.79 -12.26
CA ILE A 238 9.86 -11.82 -11.17
C ILE A 238 9.89 -12.57 -9.83
N PRO A 239 10.81 -12.23 -8.91
CA PRO A 239 10.87 -12.87 -7.60
C PRO A 239 9.60 -12.58 -6.77
N ILE A 240 9.21 -13.57 -5.97
CA ILE A 240 8.03 -13.52 -5.09
C ILE A 240 8.50 -13.76 -3.65
N LEU A 241 8.08 -12.90 -2.73
CA LEU A 241 8.24 -13.08 -1.29
C LEU A 241 6.87 -13.24 -0.63
N GLU A 242 6.80 -14.08 0.38
CA GLU A 242 5.63 -14.19 1.24
C GLU A 242 5.84 -13.27 2.45
N SER A 243 4.77 -12.62 2.91
CA SER A 243 4.79 -11.91 4.19
C SER A 243 3.67 -12.36 5.12
N ALA A 244 4.01 -12.37 6.40
CA ALA A 244 3.09 -12.63 7.50
C ALA A 244 3.13 -11.46 8.49
N HIS A 245 1.95 -11.09 9.01
CA HIS A 245 1.87 -10.08 10.06
C HIS A 245 1.78 -10.75 11.42
N LYS A 246 2.70 -10.39 12.32
CA LYS A 246 2.61 -10.81 13.73
C LYS A 246 2.42 -9.60 14.62
N PRO A 247 1.33 -9.52 15.41
CA PRO A 247 1.20 -8.45 16.40
C PRO A 247 2.35 -8.56 17.39
N SER A 248 3.09 -7.47 17.58
CA SER A 248 4.20 -7.38 18.56
C SER A 248 3.74 -6.90 19.93
N GLY A 249 2.53 -6.33 20.00
CA GLY A 249 1.94 -5.80 21.23
C GLY A 249 0.70 -4.96 20.91
N TYR A 250 -0.01 -4.58 21.97
CA TYR A 250 -1.15 -3.68 21.90
C TYR A 250 -0.75 -2.32 22.44
N ARG A 251 -1.07 -1.25 21.72
CA ARG A 251 -1.04 0.11 22.26
C ARG A 251 -2.47 0.48 22.62
N ALA A 252 -2.77 0.54 23.91
CA ALA A 252 -3.98 1.20 24.38
C ALA A 252 -3.76 2.70 24.26
N GLN A 253 -4.60 3.40 23.51
CA GLN A 253 -4.59 4.86 23.47
C GLN A 253 -5.30 5.38 24.72
N VAL A 254 -4.63 5.16 25.86
CA VAL A 254 -5.12 5.56 27.17
C VAL A 254 -5.00 7.08 27.25
N THR A 255 -6.12 7.78 27.32
CA THR A 255 -6.14 9.21 27.65
C THR A 255 -5.29 9.43 28.91
N MET A 256 -4.40 10.42 28.93
CA MET A 256 -3.42 10.69 30.00
C MET A 256 -3.99 10.59 31.44
N THR A 257 -5.29 10.82 31.60
CA THR A 257 -6.07 10.64 32.83
C THR A 257 -5.98 9.23 33.43
N PHE A 258 -6.06 8.16 32.62
CA PHE A 258 -6.10 6.78 33.12
C PHE A 258 -4.69 6.24 33.42
N CYS A 259 -3.65 6.57 32.66
CA CYS A 259 -2.27 6.21 32.99
C CYS A 259 -1.83 6.71 34.38
N ARG A 260 -2.29 7.90 34.79
CA ARG A 260 -2.02 8.48 36.11
C ARG A 260 -2.77 7.77 37.24
N GLN A 261 -3.89 7.12 36.93
CA GLN A 261 -4.78 6.50 37.90
C GLN A 261 -4.38 5.06 38.25
N VAL A 262 -3.71 4.35 37.34
CA VAL A 262 -3.26 2.95 37.53
C VAL A 262 -1.76 2.77 37.73
N GLY A 263 -0.96 3.84 37.76
CA GLY A 263 0.45 3.77 38.15
C GLY A 263 1.35 2.95 37.23
N LEU A 264 0.97 2.80 35.95
CA LEU A 264 1.76 2.06 34.97
C LEU A 264 2.92 2.92 34.46
N LYS A 265 4.16 2.44 34.63
CA LYS A 265 5.33 2.98 33.93
C LYS A 265 5.26 2.52 32.48
N ALA A 266 5.07 3.46 31.56
CA ALA A 266 5.18 3.20 30.13
C ALA A 266 6.66 2.97 29.78
N ASP A 267 7.03 1.72 29.53
CA ASP A 267 8.38 1.39 29.05
C ASP A 267 8.38 1.46 27.51
N PRO A 268 9.22 2.31 26.89
CA PRO A 268 9.22 2.48 25.45
C PRO A 268 10.34 1.63 24.84
N TRP A 269 9.94 0.73 23.93
CA TRP A 269 10.79 0.04 22.93
C TRP A 269 11.52 -1.26 23.35
N GLN A 270 11.22 -2.37 22.65
CA GLN A 270 12.16 -3.12 21.78
C GLN A 270 11.56 -4.44 21.20
N HIS A 271 12.05 -4.81 20.00
CA HIS A 271 12.25 -6.16 19.41
C HIS A 271 11.56 -6.50 18.06
N PHE A 272 12.39 -6.44 17.00
CA PHE A 272 12.16 -6.84 15.60
C PHE A 272 12.81 -8.21 15.29
N VAL A 273 12.26 -8.98 14.35
CA VAL A 273 13.01 -10.03 13.62
C VAL A 273 12.47 -10.16 12.18
N VAL A 274 13.35 -9.98 11.19
CA VAL A 274 13.11 -10.18 9.75
C VAL A 274 14.05 -11.27 9.25
N TRP A 275 13.57 -12.22 8.43
CA TRP A 275 14.43 -13.15 7.69
C TRP A 275 13.88 -13.45 6.29
N GLY A 276 14.48 -12.89 5.23
CA GLY A 276 14.31 -13.47 3.90
C GLY A 276 15.07 -12.79 2.75
N ALA A 277 15.71 -13.62 1.93
CA ALA A 277 16.48 -13.32 0.73
C ALA A 277 16.35 -14.47 -0.27
N LEU A 278 16.27 -14.09 -1.53
CA LEU A 278 16.23 -14.98 -2.67
C LEU A 278 17.62 -15.27 -3.23
N LYS A 279 17.80 -16.48 -3.77
CA LYS A 279 18.84 -16.77 -4.77
C LYS A 279 18.16 -17.20 -6.08
N HIS A 280 18.73 -16.75 -7.20
CA HIS A 280 18.48 -17.12 -8.61
C HIS A 280 17.30 -16.43 -9.32
N SER A 281 17.37 -15.93 -10.57
CA SER A 281 18.27 -16.15 -11.72
C SER A 281 19.06 -14.89 -12.13
N GLU A 282 20.16 -15.06 -12.88
CA GLU A 282 21.04 -14.02 -13.41
C GLU A 282 20.29 -12.86 -14.12
N LYS A 283 20.01 -11.81 -13.36
CA LYS A 283 19.93 -10.43 -13.86
C LYS A 283 20.84 -9.61 -12.95
N ARG A 284 21.74 -8.83 -13.55
CA ARG A 284 22.74 -8.00 -12.86
C ARG A 284 22.02 -7.00 -11.95
N TRP A 285 21.87 -7.35 -10.68
CA TRP A 285 21.58 -6.40 -9.62
C TRP A 285 22.87 -5.63 -9.27
N ASN A 286 22.76 -4.33 -9.07
CA ASN A 286 23.87 -3.44 -8.71
C ASN A 286 24.31 -3.69 -7.26
N THR A 287 25.49 -3.20 -6.88
CA THR A 287 26.13 -3.50 -5.58
C THR A 287 25.26 -3.17 -4.36
N TRP A 288 24.45 -2.10 -4.43
CA TRP A 288 23.54 -1.71 -3.33
C TRP A 288 22.30 -2.62 -3.23
N GLU A 289 21.75 -3.07 -4.35
CA GLU A 289 20.62 -4.02 -4.39
C GLU A 289 21.02 -5.38 -3.80
N ARG A 290 22.28 -5.79 -3.98
CA ARG A 290 22.83 -7.02 -3.36
C ARG A 290 23.06 -6.90 -1.86
N ALA A 291 23.33 -5.70 -1.34
CA ALA A 291 23.53 -5.49 0.09
C ALA A 291 22.21 -5.63 0.87
N PHE A 292 21.11 -5.16 0.27
CA PHE A 292 19.78 -5.13 0.90
C PHE A 292 19.13 -6.51 1.10
N TRP A 293 19.47 -7.52 0.28
CA TRP A 293 18.78 -8.83 0.23
C TRP A 293 19.66 -10.04 0.60
N ASN A 294 20.56 -9.97 1.60
CA ASN A 294 21.37 -11.14 2.02
C ASN A 294 20.79 -11.85 3.26
N GLY A 295 20.18 -13.04 3.11
CA GLY A 295 19.66 -13.88 4.20
C GLY A 295 18.63 -14.94 3.79
N GLY A 296 19.04 -16.19 3.52
CA GLY A 296 18.29 -17.23 2.76
C GLY A 296 16.92 -17.77 3.22
N SER A 297 15.90 -16.94 3.41
CA SER A 297 14.49 -17.35 3.63
C SER A 297 13.52 -16.71 2.61
N SER A 298 12.41 -17.35 2.28
CA SER A 298 11.40 -16.83 1.33
C SER A 298 10.28 -16.01 2.00
N ARG A 299 10.39 -15.72 3.30
CA ARG A 299 9.31 -15.18 4.13
C ARG A 299 9.68 -13.94 4.95
N ILE A 300 9.08 -12.79 4.65
CA ILE A 300 9.20 -11.58 5.47
C ILE A 300 8.18 -11.62 6.62
N ILE A 301 8.65 -11.52 7.86
CA ILE A 301 7.76 -11.31 9.01
C ILE A 301 7.68 -9.81 9.27
N ILE A 302 6.49 -9.24 9.10
CA ILE A 302 6.22 -7.83 9.43
C ILE A 302 5.59 -7.80 10.82
N ARG A 303 6.27 -7.18 11.78
CA ARG A 303 5.70 -6.92 13.10
C ARG A 303 5.09 -5.53 13.11
N THR A 304 3.86 -5.42 13.58
CA THR A 304 3.15 -4.15 13.68
C THR A 304 2.49 -4.07 15.03
N THR A 305 2.61 -2.92 15.70
CA THR A 305 1.87 -2.64 16.93
C THR A 305 0.44 -2.28 16.53
N ALA A 306 -0.54 -2.99 17.08
CA ALA A 306 -1.95 -2.66 16.85
C ALA A 306 -2.34 -1.52 17.81
N THR A 307 -2.85 -0.42 17.25
CA THR A 307 -3.46 0.67 18.04
C THR A 307 -4.91 0.31 18.29
N ILE A 308 -5.26 0.11 19.56
CA ILE A 308 -6.66 0.02 20.00
C ILE A 308 -7.07 1.44 20.38
N SER A 309 -7.93 2.04 19.55
CA SER A 309 -8.66 3.27 19.90
C SER A 309 -9.97 2.85 20.54
N ASP A 310 -10.24 3.36 21.74
CA ASP A 310 -11.57 3.26 22.33
C ASP A 310 -12.56 4.00 21.43
N ARG A 311 -13.54 3.28 20.90
CA ARG A 311 -14.85 3.80 20.49
C ARG A 311 -15.91 2.99 21.19
#